data_AF-A0A024GBE3-F1
#
_entry.id   AF-A0A024GBE3-F1
#
_cell.length_a   1.000
_cell.length_b   1.000
_cell.length_c   1.000
_cell.angle_alpha   90.00
_cell.angle_beta   90.00
_cell.angle_gamma   90.00
#
_symmetry.space_group_name_H-M   'P 1'
#
loop_
_entity.id
_entity.type
_entity.pdbx_description
1 polymer ?
#
loop_
_entity_poly.entity_id
_entity_poly.type
_entity_poly.pdbx_seq_one_letter_code
_entity_poly.pdbx_strand_id
1 'polypeptide(L)'
;MDGKTRSSRYRVPVDAPFGPSTSLVDSVQCCKRPNQYFYIHGTSTRTVDVPSGDNFSVIDRWTIMPIQLESGVGTHLQIELKVAPLSEDFGKELFA
;
A
#
# COMPACT_ATOMS: atom_id res chain seq x y z
N MET A 1 -2.87 -7.29 17.17
CA MET A 1 -2.59 -8.32 16.14
C MET A 1 -1.19 -8.05 15.63
N ASP A 2 -0.26 -9.00 15.75
CA ASP A 2 1.13 -8.77 15.36
C ASP A 2 1.26 -8.73 13.82
N GLY A 3 1.41 -7.52 13.27
CA GLY A 3 1.68 -7.30 11.86
C GLY A 3 3.19 -7.35 11.57
N LYS A 4 3.59 -8.00 10.47
CA LYS A 4 4.98 -7.91 10.00
C LYS A 4 5.15 -6.68 9.13
N THR A 5 5.99 -5.75 9.58
CA THR A 5 6.29 -4.51 8.86
C THR A 5 7.60 -4.65 8.09
N ARG A 6 7.64 -4.09 6.87
CA ARG A 6 8.87 -3.88 6.11
C ARG A 6 8.86 -2.52 5.45
N SER A 7 10.04 -1.95 5.27
CA SER A 7 10.22 -0.70 4.53
C SER A 7 11.10 -0.96 3.32
N SER A 8 10.85 -0.22 2.24
CA SER A 8 11.62 -0.30 1.00
C SER A 8 11.75 1.09 0.40
N ARG A 9 12.89 1.34 -0.24
CA ARG A 9 13.21 2.58 -0.95
C ARG A 9 13.71 2.22 -2.33
N TYR A 10 13.08 2.76 -3.36
CA TYR A 10 13.39 2.45 -4.76
C TYR A 10 13.06 3.62 -5.67
N ARG A 11 13.46 3.56 -6.95
CA ARG A 11 13.12 4.56 -7.96
C ARG A 11 12.17 3.97 -8.99
N VAL A 12 11.19 4.75 -9.40
CA VAL A 12 10.26 4.41 -10.49
C VAL A 12 10.35 5.45 -11.60
N PRO A 13 10.22 5.04 -12.89
CA PRO A 13 10.00 5.99 -13.97
C PRO A 13 8.74 6.82 -13.72
N VAL A 14 8.78 8.10 -14.08
CA VAL A 14 7.63 9.00 -14.01
C VAL A 14 7.39 9.57 -15.40
N ASP A 15 6.15 9.46 -15.86
CA ASP A 15 5.70 10.13 -17.07
C ASP A 15 5.21 11.54 -16.70
N ALA A 16 6.13 12.51 -16.78
CA ALA A 16 5.85 13.91 -16.47
C ALA A 16 6.24 14.81 -17.65
N PRO A 17 5.37 15.76 -18.06
CA PRO A 17 5.70 16.71 -19.12
C PRO A 17 6.82 17.67 -18.70
N PHE A 18 6.98 17.91 -17.39
CA PHE A 18 8.05 18.70 -16.79
C PHE A 18 8.43 18.09 -15.43
N GLY A 19 9.72 18.03 -15.12
CA GLY A 19 10.24 17.46 -13.87
C GLY A 19 11.17 16.26 -14.08
N PRO A 20 11.49 15.49 -13.03
CA PRO A 20 12.41 14.38 -13.14
C PRO A 20 11.79 13.19 -13.88
N SER A 21 12.59 12.48 -14.68
CA SER A 21 12.18 11.27 -15.41
C SER A 21 11.99 10.04 -14.53
N THR A 22 12.45 10.12 -13.27
CA THR A 22 12.25 9.09 -12.24
C THR A 22 11.98 9.78 -10.90
N SER A 23 11.21 9.14 -10.03
CA SER A 23 11.02 9.59 -8.66
C SER A 23 11.52 8.56 -7.67
N LEU A 24 12.13 9.05 -6.59
CA LEU A 24 12.32 8.27 -5.39
C LEU A 24 10.97 7.93 -4.76
N VAL A 25 10.84 6.69 -4.33
CA VAL A 25 9.68 6.14 -3.64
C VAL A 25 10.11 5.56 -2.31
N ASP A 26 9.48 6.03 -1.25
CA ASP A 26 9.56 5.46 0.10
C ASP A 26 8.27 4.70 0.38
N SER A 27 8.37 3.41 0.66
CA SER A 27 7.23 2.54 0.90
C SER A 27 7.37 1.78 2.21
N VAL A 28 6.33 1.84 3.05
CA VAL A 28 6.20 1.06 4.27
C VAL A 28 5.01 0.13 4.12
N GLN A 29 5.23 -1.15 4.37
CA GLN A 29 4.24 -2.21 4.22
C GLN A 29 4.01 -2.92 5.54
N CYS A 30 2.76 -3.27 5.83
CA CYS A 30 2.35 -4.09 6.95
C CYS A 30 1.50 -5.25 6.46
N CYS A 31 1.89 -6.46 6.82
CA CYS A 31 1.08 -7.65 6.60
C CYS A 31 0.45 -8.07 7.93
N LYS A 32 -0.87 -7.97 8.02
CA LYS A 32 -1.68 -8.46 9.13
C LYS A 32 -2.40 -9.73 8.71
N ARG A 33 -2.56 -10.65 9.67
CA ARG A 33 -3.33 -11.88 9.49
C ARG A 33 -4.43 -11.93 10.55
N PRO A 34 -5.62 -11.35 10.28
CA PRO A 34 -6.71 -11.30 11.26
C PRO A 34 -7.18 -12.69 11.71
N ASN A 35 -7.07 -13.69 10.83
CA ASN A 35 -7.32 -15.09 11.14
C ASN A 35 -6.53 -16.00 10.17
N GLN A 36 -6.66 -17.32 10.29
CA GLN A 36 -5.91 -18.28 9.48
C GLN A 36 -6.13 -18.16 7.95
N TYR A 37 -7.22 -17.55 7.50
CA TYR A 37 -7.61 -17.53 6.09
C TYR A 37 -7.53 -16.14 5.45
N PHE A 38 -7.44 -15.08 6.25
CA PHE A 38 -7.49 -13.71 5.77
C PHE A 38 -6.13 -13.04 5.92
N TYR A 39 -5.69 -12.37 4.86
CA TYR A 39 -4.52 -11.51 4.88
C TYR A 39 -4.93 -10.08 4.52
N ILE A 40 -4.42 -9.13 5.29
CA ILE A 40 -4.52 -7.72 4.97
C ILE A 40 -3.11 -7.21 4.78
N HIS A 41 -2.79 -6.81 3.55
CA HIS A 41 -1.52 -6.18 3.22
C HIS A 41 -1.75 -4.70 2.98
N GLY A 42 -1.30 -3.87 3.91
CA GLY A 42 -1.36 -2.43 3.81
C GLY A 42 -0.02 -1.87 3.34
N THR A 43 -0.06 -0.91 2.43
CA THR A 43 1.12 -0.16 1.99
C THR A 43 0.85 1.34 2.12
N SER A 44 1.80 2.07 2.68
CA SER A 44 1.89 3.52 2.55
C SER A 44 3.08 3.86 1.67
N THR A 45 2.84 4.61 0.61
CA THR A 45 3.82 4.98 -0.41
C THR A 45 3.93 6.50 -0.48
N ARG A 46 5.15 7.02 -0.38
CA ARG A 46 5.47 8.42 -0.61
C ARG A 46 6.35 8.55 -1.84
N THR A 47 5.95 9.45 -2.72
CA THR A 47 6.71 9.81 -3.92
C THR A 47 7.42 11.13 -3.61
N VAL A 48 8.72 11.08 -3.35
CA VAL A 48 9.44 12.18 -2.67
C VAL A 48 9.74 13.34 -3.61
N ASP A 49 10.06 13.04 -4.87
CA ASP A 49 10.64 14.03 -5.80
C ASP A 49 9.59 14.66 -6.73
N VAL A 50 8.30 14.36 -6.54
CA VAL A 50 7.20 14.93 -7.35
C VAL A 50 6.66 16.22 -6.72
N PRO A 51 6.07 17.12 -7.52
CA PRO A 51 5.38 18.29 -7.00
C PRO A 51 4.36 17.89 -5.92
N SER A 52 4.40 18.56 -4.77
CA SER A 52 3.57 18.26 -3.59
C SER A 52 3.77 16.87 -2.97
N GLY A 53 4.87 16.16 -3.26
CA GLY A 53 5.16 14.84 -2.68
C GLY A 53 5.26 14.80 -1.16
N ASP A 54 5.48 15.94 -0.53
CA ASP A 54 5.49 16.12 0.92
C ASP A 54 4.11 16.41 1.53
N ASN A 55 3.05 16.50 0.72
CA ASN A 55 1.71 16.82 1.21
C ASN A 55 0.81 15.58 1.32
N PHE A 56 1.16 14.47 0.66
CA PHE A 56 0.33 13.27 0.64
C PHE A 56 1.13 11.98 0.69
N SER A 57 0.43 10.89 1.01
CA SER A 57 0.86 9.53 0.76
C SER A 57 -0.22 8.80 -0.03
N VAL A 58 0.20 7.83 -0.83
CA VAL A 58 -0.70 6.88 -1.48
C VAL A 58 -0.79 5.67 -0.59
N ILE A 59 -1.99 5.34 -0.16
CA ILE A 59 -2.29 4.17 0.63
C ILE A 59 -2.97 3.14 -0.25
N ASP A 60 -2.45 1.91 -0.24
CA ASP A 60 -3.18 0.75 -0.73
C ASP A 60 -3.43 -0.28 0.37
N ARG A 61 -4.60 -0.90 0.34
CA ARG A 61 -4.97 -2.03 1.22
C ARG A 61 -5.45 -3.18 0.37
N TRP A 62 -4.76 -4.29 0.48
CA TRP A 62 -5.10 -5.53 -0.20
C TRP A 62 -5.74 -6.46 0.83
N THR A 63 -6.99 -6.84 0.59
CA THR A 63 -7.68 -7.87 1.36
C THR A 63 -7.69 -9.15 0.54
N ILE A 64 -7.02 -10.18 1.06
CA ILE A 64 -6.85 -11.47 0.40
C ILE A 64 -7.59 -12.52 1.24
N MET A 65 -8.56 -13.20 0.62
CA MET A 65 -9.37 -14.22 1.28
C MET A 65 -9.67 -15.39 0.34
N PRO A 66 -9.78 -16.63 0.86
CA PRO A 66 -10.19 -17.76 0.05
C PRO A 66 -11.65 -17.60 -0.37
N ILE A 67 -11.98 -18.11 -1.55
CA ILE A 67 -13.35 -18.27 -2.01
C ILE A 67 -13.58 -19.71 -2.44
N GLN A 68 -14.78 -20.21 -2.22
CA GLN A 68 -15.18 -21.49 -2.76
C GLN A 68 -15.70 -21.28 -4.18
N LEU A 69 -15.16 -22.02 -5.13
CA LEU A 69 -15.60 -22.08 -6.52
C LEU A 69 -16.15 -23.48 -6.81
N GLU A 70 -16.93 -23.60 -7.87
CA GLU A 70 -17.42 -24.91 -8.34
C GLU A 70 -16.27 -25.85 -8.73
N SER A 71 -15.15 -25.30 -9.21
CA SER A 71 -13.96 -26.05 -9.62
C SER A 71 -12.92 -26.28 -8.50
N GLY A 72 -13.21 -25.86 -7.25
CA GLY A 72 -12.28 -25.98 -6.12
C GLY A 72 -12.12 -24.71 -5.29
N VAL A 73 -10.92 -24.47 -4.76
CA VAL A 73 -10.62 -23.28 -3.94
C VAL A 73 -10.00 -22.19 -4.81
N GLY A 74 -10.58 -20.99 -4.76
CA GLY A 74 -10.06 -19.78 -5.38
C GLY A 74 -9.55 -18.77 -4.35
N THR A 75 -9.05 -17.64 -4.84
CA THR A 75 -8.66 -16.49 -4.01
C THR A 75 -9.37 -15.24 -4.51
N HIS A 76 -9.98 -14.51 -3.59
CA HIS A 76 -10.47 -13.17 -3.84
C HIS A 76 -9.43 -12.16 -3.36
N LEU A 77 -9.07 -11.23 -4.25
CA LEU A 77 -8.20 -10.10 -3.99
C LEU A 77 -9.00 -8.81 -4.19
N GLN A 78 -9.21 -8.08 -3.10
CA GLN A 78 -9.78 -6.74 -3.14
C GLN A 78 -8.66 -5.73 -2.87
N ILE A 79 -8.53 -4.72 -3.73
CA ILE A 79 -7.54 -3.64 -3.59
C ILE A 79 -8.29 -2.32 -3.42
N GLU A 80 -8.03 -1.64 -2.31
CA GLU A 80 -8.52 -0.30 -2.03
C GLU A 80 -7.35 0.67 -2.14
N LEU A 81 -7.51 1.76 -2.90
CA LEU A 81 -6.48 2.78 -3.10
C LEU A 81 -7.01 4.15 -2.64
N LYS A 82 -6.24 4.86 -1.82
CA LYS A 82 -6.57 6.19 -1.32
C LYS A 82 -5.35 7.10 -1.37
N VAL A 83 -5.53 8.34 -1.83
CA VAL A 83 -4.55 9.41 -1.60
C VAL A 83 -4.94 10.09 -0.28
N ALA A 84 -4.04 10.09 0.70
CA ALA A 84 -4.27 10.66 2.01
C ALA A 84 -3.28 11.80 2.28
N PRO A 85 -3.72 12.96 2.79
CA PRO A 85 -2.82 13.98 3.31
C PRO A 85 -1.85 13.39 4.34
N LEU A 86 -0.60 13.85 4.41
CA LEU A 86 0.33 13.37 5.46
C LEU A 86 -0.14 13.72 6.89
N SER A 87 -1.03 14.70 7.02
CA SER A 87 -1.70 15.03 8.28
C SER A 87 -2.78 14.01 8.69
N GLU A 88 -3.27 13.18 7.77
CA GLU A 88 -4.20 12.11 8.09
C GLU A 88 -3.43 10.89 8.61
N ASP A 89 -3.75 10.48 9.84
CA ASP A 89 -3.17 9.35 10.58
C ASP A 89 -3.53 7.96 9.99
N PHE A 90 -3.72 7.85 8.67
CA PHE A 90 -4.13 6.61 8.00
C PHE A 90 -3.07 5.50 8.13
N GLY A 91 -1.80 5.88 8.29
CA GLY A 91 -0.74 4.96 8.68
C GLY A 91 -1.04 4.25 10.01
N LYS A 92 -1.60 4.95 11.00
CA LYS A 92 -1.96 4.31 12.28
C LYS A 92 -3.04 3.24 12.09
N GLU A 93 -4.05 3.42 11.25
CA GLU A 93 -5.02 2.34 10.96
C GLU A 93 -4.38 1.14 10.26
N LEU A 94 -3.43 1.37 9.34
CA LEU A 94 -2.68 0.31 8.68
C LEU A 94 -1.70 -0.42 9.60
N PHE A 95 -1.20 0.23 10.65
CA PHE A 95 -0.18 -0.31 11.58
C PHE A 95 -0.70 -0.63 12.99
N ALA A 96 -1.97 -0.28 13.34
CA ALA A 96 -2.60 -0.54 14.64
C ALA A 96 -3.08 -2.00 14.84
#